data_AF-A0A1G2HTV7-F1
#
_entry.id   AF-A0A1G2HTV7-F1
#
_cell.length_a   1.000
_cell.length_b   1.000
_cell.length_c   1.000
_cell.angle_alpha   90.00
_cell.angle_beta   90.00
_cell.angle_gamma   90.00
#
_symmetry.space_group_name_H-M   'P 1'
#
loop_
_entity.id
_entity.type
_entity.pdbx_description
1 polymer ?
#
loop_
_entity_poly.entity_id
_entity_poly.type
_entity_poly.pdbx_seq_one_letter_code
_entity_poly.pdbx_strand_id
1 'polypeptide(L)'
;MENLIKIIKDQFKLGLNGDHGLKHWQHVEKIGNYLASHTGADGQIISLFAYLHDSKREDEYDDPEHGKRSANFAKELHDKKLLSISKKQLDQLIFSCEFHSQPNTKSNDVTIQTCWDADRLDLVRLGITPKNEFLFTEKAKKKEAILFAIELNKSYPQQIS
;
A
#
# COMPACT_ATOMS: atom_id res chain seq x y z
N MET A 1 -8.13 -10.61 9.77
CA MET A 1 -7.79 -9.28 9.24
C MET A 1 -8.34 -8.15 10.12
N GLU A 2 -9.61 -8.20 10.55
CA GLU A 2 -10.23 -7.13 11.37
C GLU A 2 -9.46 -6.74 12.63
N ASN A 3 -9.01 -7.71 13.43
CA ASN A 3 -8.21 -7.43 14.63
C ASN A 3 -6.88 -6.72 14.30
N LEU A 4 -6.23 -7.09 13.20
CA LEU A 4 -5.00 -6.43 12.75
C LEU A 4 -5.28 -4.98 12.34
N ILE A 5 -6.33 -4.73 11.56
CA ILE A 5 -6.72 -3.38 11.16
C ILE A 5 -7.03 -2.53 12.39
N LYS A 6 -7.68 -3.08 13.41
CA LYS A 6 -7.92 -2.38 14.67
C LYS A 6 -6.60 -1.97 15.34
N ILE A 7 -5.64 -2.89 15.47
CA ILE A 7 -4.32 -2.61 16.04
C ILE A 7 -3.59 -1.51 15.26
N ILE A 8 -3.65 -1.57 13.92
CA ILE A 8 -3.04 -0.58 13.04
C ILE A 8 -3.65 0.80 13.28
N LYS A 9 -4.98 0.90 13.25
CA LYS A 9 -5.71 2.15 13.49
C LYS A 9 -5.43 2.74 14.87
N ASP A 10 -5.41 1.91 15.91
CA ASP A 10 -5.17 2.34 17.29
C ASP A 10 -3.74 2.89 17.49
N GLN A 11 -2.80 2.54 16.63
CA GLN A 11 -1.40 3.01 16.70
C GLN A 11 -1.06 4.08 15.66
N PHE A 12 -1.97 4.43 14.75
CA PHE A 12 -1.74 5.43 13.73
C PHE A 12 -1.74 6.82 14.38
N LYS A 13 -0.65 7.57 14.19
CA LYS A 13 -0.45 8.87 14.86
C LYS A 13 -1.21 10.01 14.18
N LEU A 14 -1.53 9.88 12.89
CA LEU A 14 -2.21 10.89 12.11
C LEU A 14 -3.73 10.65 12.09
N GLY A 15 -4.47 11.59 11.52
CA GLY A 15 -5.91 11.46 11.35
C GLY A 15 -6.25 10.36 10.35
N LEU A 16 -7.15 9.44 10.70
CA LEU A 16 -7.61 8.38 9.79
C LEU A 16 -8.34 8.92 8.54
N ASN A 17 -8.74 10.20 8.56
CA ASN A 17 -9.35 10.90 7.43
C ASN A 17 -8.35 11.76 6.64
N GLY A 18 -7.05 11.73 6.99
CA GLY A 18 -5.99 12.42 6.27
C GLY A 18 -5.64 11.77 4.92
N ASP A 19 -4.70 12.38 4.20
CA ASP A 19 -4.31 11.95 2.85
C ASP A 19 -3.76 10.52 2.86
N HIS A 20 -3.03 10.13 3.91
CA HIS A 20 -2.48 8.79 4.10
C HIS A 20 -3.26 7.96 5.13
N GLY A 21 -4.55 8.28 5.33
CA GLY A 21 -5.45 7.60 6.25
C GLY A 21 -6.15 6.36 5.67
N LEU A 22 -7.24 5.96 6.30
CA LEU A 22 -7.93 4.70 6.03
C LEU A 22 -8.46 4.59 4.58
N LYS A 23 -8.92 5.69 3.99
CA LYS A 23 -9.40 5.71 2.60
C LYS A 23 -8.28 5.31 1.63
N HIS A 24 -7.08 5.87 1.82
CA HIS A 24 -5.92 5.53 1.02
C HIS A 24 -5.56 4.04 1.15
N TRP A 25 -5.46 3.51 2.38
CA TRP A 25 -5.15 2.09 2.60
C TRP A 25 -6.15 1.16 1.92
N GLN A 26 -7.45 1.45 2.02
CA GLN A 26 -8.50 0.66 1.37
C GLN A 26 -8.42 0.73 -0.17
N HIS A 27 -8.07 1.89 -0.72
CA HIS A 27 -7.87 2.03 -2.15
C HIS A 27 -6.66 1.23 -2.63
N VAL A 28 -5.52 1.31 -1.93
CA VAL A 28 -4.32 0.54 -2.25
C VAL A 28 -4.63 -0.96 -2.25
N GLU A 29 -5.39 -1.46 -1.28
CA GLU A 29 -5.83 -2.87 -1.25
C GLU A 29 -6.67 -3.23 -2.49
N LYS A 30 -7.66 -2.39 -2.85
CA LYS A 30 -8.54 -2.65 -4.00
C LYS A 30 -7.79 -2.59 -5.33
N ILE A 31 -6.93 -1.61 -5.52
CA ILE A 31 -6.10 -1.47 -6.72
C ILE A 31 -5.12 -2.63 -6.81
N GLY A 32 -4.44 -2.96 -5.70
CA GLY A 32 -3.51 -4.07 -5.65
C GLY A 32 -4.16 -5.40 -6.00
N ASN A 33 -5.34 -5.70 -5.44
CA ASN A 33 -6.07 -6.92 -5.77
C ASN A 33 -6.56 -6.95 -7.24
N TYR A 34 -6.95 -5.79 -7.79
CA TYR A 34 -7.22 -5.67 -9.22
C TYR A 34 -5.99 -6.03 -10.07
N LEU A 35 -4.82 -5.50 -9.73
CA LEU A 35 -3.57 -5.82 -10.42
C LEU A 35 -3.19 -7.30 -10.24
N ALA A 36 -3.29 -7.83 -9.03
CA ALA A 36 -2.95 -9.21 -8.68
C ALA A 36 -3.71 -10.24 -9.54
N SER A 37 -4.98 -9.98 -9.82
CA SER A 37 -5.80 -10.86 -10.68
C SER A 37 -5.28 -10.95 -12.13
N HIS A 38 -4.39 -10.05 -12.54
CA HIS A 38 -3.75 -10.03 -13.86
C HIS A 38 -2.26 -10.40 -13.83
N THR A 39 -1.58 -10.20 -12.69
CA THR A 39 -0.13 -10.41 -12.56
C THR A 39 0.23 -11.72 -11.86
N GLY A 40 -0.70 -12.33 -11.13
CA GLY A 40 -0.44 -13.49 -10.28
C GLY A 40 0.29 -13.15 -8.97
N ALA A 41 0.34 -11.86 -8.60
CA ALA A 41 0.91 -11.41 -7.33
C ALA A 41 0.16 -11.98 -6.11
N ASP A 42 0.86 -12.12 -4.99
CA ASP A 42 0.30 -12.62 -3.75
C ASP A 42 -0.67 -11.60 -3.11
N GLY A 43 -1.97 -11.87 -3.22
CA GLY A 43 -3.03 -11.03 -2.66
C GLY A 43 -2.97 -10.88 -1.13
N GLN A 44 -2.40 -11.85 -0.41
CA GLN A 44 -2.23 -11.75 1.04
C GLN A 44 -1.20 -10.67 1.39
N ILE A 45 -0.09 -10.61 0.66
CA ILE A 45 0.94 -9.59 0.85
C ILE A 45 0.46 -8.22 0.43
N ILE A 46 -0.28 -8.14 -0.67
CA ILE A 46 -0.89 -6.88 -1.14
C ILE A 46 -1.80 -6.29 -0.07
N SER A 47 -2.68 -7.12 0.50
CA SER A 47 -3.61 -6.66 1.53
C SER A 47 -2.87 -6.22 2.79
N LEU A 48 -1.84 -6.96 3.23
CA LEU A 48 -1.01 -6.56 4.38
C LEU A 48 -0.24 -5.26 4.11
N PHE A 49 0.38 -5.12 2.94
CA PHE A 49 1.10 -3.91 2.54
C PHE A 49 0.18 -2.69 2.55
N ALA A 50 -1.02 -2.82 1.99
CA ALA A 50 -1.98 -1.72 1.87
C ALA A 50 -2.30 -1.06 3.22
N TYR A 51 -2.48 -1.85 4.29
CA TYR A 51 -2.75 -1.30 5.63
C TYR A 51 -1.49 -0.97 6.43
N LEU A 52 -0.30 -1.45 6.05
CA LEU A 52 0.91 -1.28 6.83
C LEU A 52 1.83 -0.17 6.32
N HIS A 53 2.03 -0.03 5.00
CA HIS A 53 3.12 0.78 4.41
C HIS A 53 3.21 2.20 4.97
N ASP A 54 2.05 2.84 5.20
CA ASP A 54 1.91 4.19 5.74
C ASP A 54 1.44 4.27 7.20
N SER A 55 1.14 3.12 7.82
CA SER A 55 0.61 3.06 9.19
C SER A 55 1.54 3.60 10.28
N LYS A 56 2.81 3.86 9.93
CA LYS A 56 3.84 4.37 10.82
C LYS A 56 4.33 5.76 10.44
N ARG A 57 3.55 6.51 9.64
CA ARG A 57 3.78 7.94 9.45
C ARG A 57 3.68 8.69 10.79
N GLU A 58 4.56 9.67 10.95
CA GLU A 58 4.59 10.64 12.05
C GLU A 58 4.39 12.07 11.54
N ASP A 59 4.57 12.29 10.23
CA ASP A 59 4.21 13.50 9.50
C ASP A 59 3.43 13.13 8.22
N GLU A 60 2.50 14.00 7.81
CA GLU A 60 1.63 13.75 6.66
C GLU A 60 2.39 13.79 5.33
N TYR A 61 3.49 14.57 5.24
CA TYR A 61 4.14 14.87 3.97
C TYR A 61 5.65 14.60 3.99
N ASP A 62 6.39 15.10 4.98
CA ASP A 62 7.85 14.97 5.07
C ASP A 62 8.25 13.96 6.13
N ASP A 63 8.28 12.69 5.73
CA ASP A 63 8.58 11.59 6.64
C ASP A 63 9.41 10.50 5.98
N PRO A 64 10.67 10.74 5.59
CA PRO A 64 11.46 9.77 4.81
C PRO A 64 11.64 8.39 5.47
N GLU A 65 11.44 8.27 6.80
CA GLU A 65 11.65 7.04 7.56
C GLU A 65 10.36 6.21 7.77
N HIS A 66 9.18 6.64 7.29
CA HIS A 66 7.91 5.91 7.51
C HIS A 66 7.96 4.48 6.99
N GLY A 67 8.53 4.25 5.81
CA GLY A 67 8.67 2.91 5.22
C GLY A 67 9.46 1.97 6.13
N LYS A 68 10.59 2.43 6.67
CA LYS A 68 11.44 1.65 7.59
C LYS A 68 10.72 1.34 8.91
N ARG A 69 9.99 2.32 9.47
CA ARG A 69 9.17 2.08 10.67
C ARG A 69 8.05 1.08 10.40
N SER A 70 7.41 1.16 9.23
CA SER A 70 6.39 0.21 8.80
C SER A 70 6.95 -1.21 8.64
N ALA A 71 8.12 -1.36 8.03
CA ALA A 71 8.80 -2.64 7.88
C ALA A 71 9.17 -3.28 9.23
N ASN A 72 9.69 -2.49 10.17
CA ASN A 72 9.94 -2.94 11.54
C ASN A 72 8.65 -3.39 12.25
N PHE A 73 7.56 -2.65 12.04
CA PHE A 73 6.26 -3.01 12.61
C PHE A 73 5.69 -4.32 12.02
N ALA A 74 5.82 -4.52 10.71
CA ALA A 74 5.43 -5.78 10.07
C ALA A 74 6.19 -6.99 10.67
N LYS A 75 7.49 -6.83 10.91
CA LYS A 75 8.31 -7.83 11.60
C LYS A 75 7.82 -8.09 13.03
N GLU A 76 7.56 -7.04 13.80
CA GLU A 76 7.03 -7.16 15.17
C GLU A 76 5.70 -7.92 15.22
N LEU A 77 4.78 -7.60 14.29
CA LEU A 77 3.48 -8.26 14.18
C LEU A 77 3.64 -9.76 13.82
N HIS A 78 4.61 -10.09 12.95
CA HIS A 78 4.93 -11.48 12.62
C HIS A 78 5.51 -12.23 13.82
N ASP A 79 6.48 -11.64 14.53
CA ASP A 79 7.09 -12.23 15.73
C ASP A 79 6.05 -12.49 16.83
N LYS A 80 5.04 -11.60 16.95
CA LYS A 80 3.88 -11.75 17.84
C LYS A 80 2.82 -12.73 17.32
N LYS A 81 3.05 -13.40 16.18
CA LYS A 81 2.12 -14.34 15.52
C LYS A 81 0.77 -13.71 15.13
N LEU A 82 0.75 -12.39 14.91
CA LEU A 82 -0.43 -11.66 14.43
C LEU A 82 -0.53 -11.70 12.89
N LEU A 83 0.54 -12.09 12.20
CA LEU A 83 0.58 -12.32 10.76
C LEU A 83 0.74 -13.81 10.47
N SER A 84 -0.26 -14.43 9.84
CA SER A 84 -0.19 -15.83 9.40
C SER A 84 0.42 -15.92 7.99
N ILE A 85 1.71 -15.61 7.89
CA ILE A 85 2.48 -15.63 6.63
C ILE A 85 3.82 -16.37 6.79
N SER A 86 4.30 -16.94 5.68
CA SER A 86 5.61 -17.59 5.61
C SER A 86 6.76 -16.59 5.74
N LYS A 87 7.99 -17.09 5.96
CA LYS A 87 9.18 -16.24 6.01
C LYS A 87 9.44 -15.49 4.70
N LYS A 88 9.25 -16.16 3.55
CA LYS A 88 9.37 -15.53 2.23
C LYS A 88 8.37 -14.38 2.05
N GLN A 89 7.12 -14.61 2.45
CA GLN A 89 6.06 -13.60 2.42
C GLN A 89 6.39 -12.42 3.36
N LEU A 90 6.91 -12.69 4.56
CA LEU A 90 7.36 -11.65 5.46
C LEU A 90 8.48 -10.79 4.82
N ASP A 91 9.46 -11.43 4.16
CA ASP A 91 10.56 -10.72 3.52
C ASP A 91 10.04 -9.83 2.35
N GLN A 92 9.06 -10.32 1.59
CA GLN A 92 8.35 -9.50 0.59
C GLN A 92 7.65 -8.30 1.23
N LEU A 93 6.88 -8.51 2.31
CA LEU A 93 6.14 -7.46 2.99
C LEU A 93 7.06 -6.38 3.57
N ILE A 94 8.14 -6.79 4.24
CA ILE A 94 9.16 -5.89 4.81
C ILE A 94 9.77 -5.04 3.70
N PHE A 95 10.23 -5.66 2.63
CA PHE A 95 10.87 -4.95 1.53
C PHE A 95 9.89 -4.02 0.80
N SER A 96 8.66 -4.47 0.57
CA SER A 96 7.61 -3.64 0.00
C SER A 96 7.37 -2.39 0.84
N CYS A 97 7.22 -2.53 2.17
CA CYS A 97 6.99 -1.39 3.06
C CYS A 97 8.20 -0.46 3.15
N GLU A 98 9.41 -0.99 3.33
CA GLU A 98 10.63 -0.19 3.55
C GLU A 98 10.94 0.73 2.37
N PHE A 99 10.70 0.25 1.14
CA PHE A 99 11.20 0.89 -0.07
C PHE A 99 10.11 1.50 -0.97
N HIS A 100 8.82 1.47 -0.59
CA HIS A 100 7.74 1.90 -1.49
C HIS A 100 7.88 3.36 -1.97
N SER A 101 8.38 4.25 -1.12
CA SER A 101 8.61 5.67 -1.39
C SER A 101 10.04 5.99 -1.86
N GLN A 102 10.92 5.00 -2.00
CA GLN A 102 12.28 5.22 -2.48
C GLN A 102 12.36 5.16 -4.03
N PRO A 103 12.73 6.26 -4.70
CA PRO A 103 12.60 6.37 -6.16
C PRO A 103 13.57 5.47 -6.95
N ASN A 104 14.69 5.07 -6.36
CA ASN A 104 15.75 4.32 -7.05
C ASN A 104 15.72 2.82 -6.75
N THR A 105 14.82 2.36 -5.89
CA THR A 105 14.75 0.95 -5.51
C THR A 105 13.98 0.17 -6.56
N LYS A 106 14.50 -1.02 -6.90
CA LYS A 106 13.89 -1.94 -7.87
C LYS A 106 13.73 -3.31 -7.26
N SER A 107 12.73 -4.04 -7.73
CA SER A 107 12.51 -5.44 -7.42
C SER A 107 12.18 -6.20 -8.68
N ASN A 108 12.57 -7.48 -8.75
CA ASN A 108 12.14 -8.42 -9.79
C ASN A 108 10.96 -9.29 -9.31
N ASP A 109 10.47 -9.09 -8.09
CA ASP A 109 9.33 -9.80 -7.53
C ASP A 109 8.03 -9.07 -7.90
N VAL A 110 7.16 -9.77 -8.63
CA VAL A 110 5.89 -9.22 -9.11
C VAL A 110 4.95 -8.79 -7.98
N THR A 111 5.03 -9.41 -6.80
CA THR A 111 4.23 -9.03 -5.63
C THR A 111 4.68 -7.69 -5.08
N ILE A 112 5.99 -7.50 -4.95
CA ILE A 112 6.58 -6.25 -4.48
C ILE A 112 6.25 -5.10 -5.45
N GLN A 113 6.44 -5.35 -6.74
CA GLN A 113 6.07 -4.42 -7.80
C GLN A 113 4.58 -4.04 -7.76
N THR A 114 3.70 -5.03 -7.58
CA THR A 114 2.24 -4.81 -7.52
C THR A 114 1.85 -3.95 -6.31
N CYS A 115 2.49 -4.15 -5.16
CA CYS A 115 2.27 -3.29 -3.98
C CYS A 115 2.60 -1.83 -4.29
N TRP A 116 3.78 -1.59 -4.86
CA TRP A 116 4.27 -0.26 -5.23
C TRP A 116 3.44 0.42 -6.32
N ASP A 117 2.97 -0.35 -7.30
CA ASP A 117 2.08 0.13 -8.35
C ASP A 117 0.72 0.53 -7.77
N ALA A 118 0.18 -0.26 -6.84
CA ALA A 118 -1.11 0.02 -6.22
C ALA A 118 -1.10 1.33 -5.43
N ASP A 119 -0.05 1.56 -4.65
CA ASP A 119 0.19 2.81 -3.92
C ASP A 119 0.31 4.01 -4.89
N ARG A 120 1.18 3.91 -5.91
CA ARG A 120 1.35 4.97 -6.91
C ARG A 120 0.09 5.26 -7.71
N LEU A 121 -0.71 4.24 -8.03
CA LEU A 121 -1.95 4.42 -8.77
C LEU A 121 -3.00 5.18 -7.96
N ASP A 122 -3.00 5.06 -6.62
CA ASP A 122 -3.93 5.81 -5.78
C ASP A 122 -3.60 7.31 -5.71
N LEU A 123 -2.45 7.78 -6.22
CA LEU A 123 -2.14 9.22 -6.34
C LEU A 123 -3.21 10.00 -7.11
N VAL A 124 -4.02 9.35 -7.95
CA VAL A 124 -5.17 9.97 -8.62
C VAL A 124 -6.19 10.56 -7.65
N ARG A 125 -6.31 10.03 -6.41
CA ARG A 125 -7.17 10.59 -5.38
C ARG A 125 -6.71 11.97 -4.91
N LEU A 126 -5.42 12.29 -5.06
CA LEU A 126 -4.84 13.61 -4.83
C LEU A 126 -4.77 14.47 -6.12
N GLY A 127 -5.40 14.02 -7.21
CA GLY A 127 -5.36 14.74 -8.50
C GLY A 127 -4.04 14.57 -9.28
N ILE A 128 -3.18 13.63 -8.87
CA ILE A 128 -1.89 13.38 -9.52
C ILE A 128 -2.02 12.18 -10.46
N THR A 129 -1.73 12.38 -11.74
CA THR A 129 -1.70 11.31 -12.73
C THR A 129 -0.39 10.51 -12.62
N PRO A 130 -0.42 9.20 -12.32
CA PRO A 130 0.77 8.37 -12.24
C PRO A 130 1.48 8.29 -13.59
N LYS A 131 2.81 8.41 -13.61
CA LYS A 131 3.60 8.26 -14.83
C LYS A 131 4.07 6.81 -15.00
N ASN A 132 4.02 6.31 -16.22
CA ASN A 132 4.43 4.93 -16.56
C ASN A 132 5.89 4.61 -16.16
N GLU A 133 6.78 5.60 -16.14
CA GLU A 133 8.18 5.44 -15.72
C GLU A 133 8.36 5.05 -14.25
N PHE A 134 7.34 5.30 -13.41
CA PHE A 134 7.32 4.92 -11.99
C PHE A 134 6.51 3.65 -11.72
N LEU A 135 5.87 3.08 -12.74
CA LEU A 135 5.08 1.86 -12.63
C LEU A 135 5.90 0.67 -13.14
N PHE A 136 5.78 -0.46 -12.46
CA PHE A 136 6.60 -1.64 -12.70
C PHE A 136 5.88 -2.64 -13.59
N THR A 137 4.68 -3.07 -13.22
CA THR A 137 3.95 -4.13 -13.91
C THR A 137 3.34 -3.62 -15.22
N GLU A 138 3.31 -4.49 -16.22
CA GLU A 138 2.72 -4.15 -17.52
C GLU A 138 1.23 -3.81 -17.40
N LYS A 139 0.52 -4.42 -16.43
CA LYS A 139 -0.88 -4.11 -16.15
C LYS A 139 -1.06 -2.71 -15.56
N ALA A 140 -0.22 -2.29 -14.60
CA ALA A 140 -0.33 -0.97 -13.99
C ALA A 140 -0.10 0.16 -15.00
N LYS A 141 0.79 -0.04 -15.99
CA LYS A 141 1.07 0.93 -17.07
C LYS A 141 -0.09 1.10 -18.08
N LYS A 142 -1.14 0.27 -17.99
CA LYS A 142 -2.30 0.37 -18.88
C LYS A 142 -3.26 1.45 -18.40
N LYS A 143 -3.90 2.14 -19.35
CA LYS A 143 -4.87 3.20 -19.07
C LYS A 143 -6.03 2.71 -18.19
N GLU A 144 -6.41 1.44 -18.36
CA GLU A 144 -7.47 0.77 -17.62
C GLU A 144 -7.18 0.71 -16.12
N ALA A 145 -5.91 0.56 -15.70
CA ALA A 145 -5.54 0.56 -14.29
C ALA A 145 -5.71 1.94 -13.65
N ILE A 146 -5.32 3.00 -14.38
CA ILE A 146 -5.53 4.39 -13.95
C ILE A 146 -7.03 4.70 -13.88
N LEU A 147 -7.81 4.29 -14.89
CA LEU A 147 -9.26 4.47 -14.89
C LEU A 147 -9.95 3.73 -13.73
N PHE A 148 -9.48 2.53 -13.39
CA PHE A 148 -9.96 1.79 -12.23
C PHE A 148 -9.73 2.56 -10.93
N ALA A 149 -8.52 3.11 -10.73
CA ALA A 149 -8.20 3.92 -9.56
C ALA A 149 -9.05 5.22 -9.50
N ILE A 150 -9.27 5.87 -10.64
CA ILE A 150 -10.14 7.06 -10.73
C ILE A 150 -11.57 6.72 -10.32
N GLU A 151 -12.12 5.61 -10.80
CA GLU A 151 -13.50 5.23 -10.53
C GLU A 151 -13.72 4.84 -9.05
N LEU A 152 -12.73 4.21 -8.43
CA LEU A 152 -12.73 3.96 -6.99
C LEU A 152 -12.87 5.25 -6.20
N ASN A 153 -12.17 6.32 -6.58
CA ASN A 153 -12.23 7.57 -5.85
C ASN A 153 -13.58 8.28 -5.96
N LYS A 154 -14.29 8.17 -7.10
CA LYS A 154 -15.66 8.72 -7.26
C LYS A 154 -16.69 7.99 -6.40
N SER A 155 -16.49 6.69 -6.22
CA SER A 155 -17.41 5.83 -5.47
C SER A 155 -17.34 6.00 -3.94
N TYR A 156 -16.32 6.70 -3.44
CA TYR A 156 -16.19 7.10 -2.03
C TYR A 156 -16.53 8.57 -1.86
N PRO A 157 -17.80 8.94 -1.58
CA PRO A 157 -18.12 10.32 -1.22
C PRO A 157 -17.23 10.72 -0.05
N GLN A 158 -16.59 11.90 -0.15
CA GLN A 158 -15.87 12.48 0.97
C GLN A 158 -16.86 12.51 2.15
N GLN A 159 -16.61 11.71 3.19
CA GLN A 159 -17.29 11.90 4.47
C GLN A 159 -16.71 13.19 5.04
N ILE A 160 -17.33 14.30 4.67
CA ILE A 160 -17.12 15.59 5.29
C ILE A 160 -17.67 15.45 6.71
N SER A 161 -16.77 15.37 7.69
CA SER A 161 -17.09 15.59 9.11
C SER A 161 -16.96 17.06 9.44
#